data_AF-A0AAE3TP38-F1
#
_entry.id   AF-A0AAE3TP38-F1
#
_cell.length_a   1.000
_cell.length_b   1.000
_cell.length_c   1.000
_cell.angle_alpha   90.00
_cell.angle_beta   90.00
_cell.angle_gamma   90.00
#
_symmetry.space_group_name_H-M   'P 1'
#
loop_
_entity.id
_entity.type
_entity.pdbx_description
1 polymer ?
#
loop_
_entity_poly.entity_id
_entity_poly.type
_entity_poly.pdbx_seq_one_letter_code
_entity_poly.pdbx_strand_id
1 'polypeptide(L)'
;MKSNIETIDKAAMALSGGLMLLGIVVLGFVELLDGAPYGAAPVTNDAGEVVATPMVDPALRTGLVLLGMAVLLVWGLYRYTVPPMDVDEATATEMTAD
;
A
#
# COMPACT_ATOMS: atom_id res chain seq x y z
N MET A 1 11.80 -3.71 -24.73
CA MET A 1 11.58 -4.99 -24.04
C MET A 1 11.43 -4.66 -22.56
N LYS A 2 10.26 -4.88 -21.94
CA LYS A 2 10.02 -4.50 -20.54
C LYS A 2 10.71 -5.55 -19.66
N SER A 3 11.63 -5.14 -18.79
CA SER A 3 12.30 -6.12 -17.92
C SER A 3 11.30 -6.68 -16.90
N ASN A 4 11.43 -7.95 -16.55
CA ASN A 4 10.57 -8.58 -15.54
C ASN A 4 10.67 -7.86 -14.19
N ILE A 5 11.86 -7.36 -13.84
CA ILE A 5 12.11 -6.53 -12.65
C ILE A 5 11.23 -5.29 -12.67
N GLU A 6 11.24 -4.48 -13.74
CA GLU A 6 10.38 -3.28 -13.82
C GLU A 6 8.88 -3.59 -13.65
N THR A 7 8.45 -4.77 -14.07
CA THR A 7 7.05 -5.20 -13.91
C THR A 7 6.74 -5.50 -12.45
N ILE A 8 7.67 -6.14 -11.72
CA ILE A 8 7.54 -6.43 -10.30
C ILE A 8 7.62 -5.13 -9.48
N ASP A 9 8.55 -4.21 -9.80
CA ASP A 9 8.64 -2.89 -9.15
C ASP A 9 7.28 -2.17 -9.22
N LYS A 10 6.66 -2.14 -10.41
CA LYS A 10 5.34 -1.53 -10.61
C LYS A 10 4.24 -2.25 -9.86
N ALA A 11 4.24 -3.58 -9.85
CA ALA A 11 3.25 -4.37 -9.13
C ALA A 11 3.34 -4.14 -7.61
N ALA A 12 4.55 -4.10 -7.04
CA ALA A 12 4.77 -3.85 -5.62
C ALA A 12 4.30 -2.44 -5.21
N MET A 13 4.61 -1.43 -6.03
CA MET A 13 4.17 -0.05 -5.79
C MET A 13 2.65 0.08 -5.93
N ALA A 14 2.05 -0.52 -6.97
CA ALA A 14 0.61 -0.48 -7.18
C ALA A 14 -0.16 -1.22 -6.08
N LEU A 15 0.33 -2.40 -5.66
CA LEU A 15 -0.30 -3.19 -4.60
C LEU A 15 -0.21 -2.49 -3.25
N SER A 16 0.99 -2.05 -2.84
CA SER A 16 1.17 -1.36 -1.55
C SER A 16 0.38 -0.05 -1.49
N GLY A 17 0.50 0.79 -2.52
CA GLY A 17 -0.28 2.03 -2.65
C GLY A 17 -1.78 1.79 -2.70
N GLY A 18 -2.22 0.79 -3.46
CA GLY A 18 -3.62 0.41 -3.59
C GLY A 18 -4.22 -0.07 -2.26
N LEU A 19 -3.51 -0.90 -1.50
CA LEU A 19 -3.95 -1.37 -0.18
C LEU A 19 -4.09 -0.20 0.82
N MET A 20 -3.12 0.71 0.84
CA MET A 20 -3.19 1.90 1.70
C MET A 20 -4.33 2.84 1.29
N LEU A 21 -4.50 3.12 0.00
CA LEU A 21 -5.59 3.96 -0.51
C LEU A 21 -6.97 3.33 -0.24
N LEU A 22 -7.09 2.01 -0.37
CA LEU A 22 -8.31 1.28 -0.04
C LEU A 22 -8.63 1.45 1.45
N GLY A 23 -7.67 1.17 2.33
CA GLY A 23 -7.83 1.25 3.78
C GLY A 23 -8.14 2.65 4.31
N ILE A 24 -7.52 3.68 3.72
CA ILE A 24 -7.62 5.08 4.17
C ILE A 24 -8.79 5.78 3.47
N VAL A 25 -8.71 5.91 2.15
CA VAL A 25 -9.58 6.81 1.39
C VAL A 25 -10.88 6.13 1.01
N VAL A 26 -10.81 4.94 0.41
CA VAL A 26 -12.02 4.28 -0.11
C VAL A 26 -12.92 3.87 1.04
N LEU A 27 -12.40 3.13 2.03
CA LEU A 27 -13.20 2.76 3.19
C LEU A 27 -13.63 3.98 4.00
N GLY A 28 -12.81 5.03 4.11
CA GLY A 28 -13.22 6.29 4.75
C GLY A 28 -14.39 6.97 4.02
N PHE A 29 -14.36 6.98 2.69
CA PHE A 29 -15.44 7.52 1.87
C PHE A 29 -16.73 6.71 2.02
N VAL A 30 -16.64 5.39 2.10
CA VAL A 30 -17.81 4.55 2.38
C VAL A 30 -18.42 4.88 3.75
N GLU A 31 -17.62 5.12 4.79
CA GLU A 31 -18.15 5.54 6.10
C GLU A 31 -18.84 6.91 6.05
N LEU A 32 -18.31 7.85 5.25
CA LEU A 32 -18.94 9.15 5.08
C LEU A 32 -20.34 9.04 4.47
N LEU A 33 -20.54 8.07 3.58
CA LEU A 33 -21.86 7.80 2.99
C LEU A 33 -22.80 7.09 3.96
N ASP A 34 -22.28 6.26 4.86
CA ASP A 34 -23.07 5.54 5.87
C ASP A 34 -23.53 6.46 7.01
N GLY A 35 -22.66 7.39 7.44
CA GLY A 35 -22.95 8.37 8.48
C GLY A 35 -22.13 8.16 9.75
N ALA A 36 -22.59 8.73 10.87
CA ALA A 36 -21.90 8.56 12.15
C ALA A 36 -22.03 7.11 12.66
N PRO A 37 -20.95 6.51 13.20
CA PRO A 37 -19.71 7.13 13.64
C PRO A 37 -18.64 7.23 12.54
N TYR A 38 -18.03 8.41 12.38
CA TYR A 38 -16.90 8.61 11.43
C TYR A 38 -15.53 8.13 11.97
N GLY A 39 -15.51 7.45 13.12
CA GLY A 39 -14.29 7.07 13.82
C GLY A 39 -14.37 5.64 14.35
N ALA A 40 -13.26 5.13 14.89
CA ALA A 40 -13.16 3.73 15.31
C ALA A 40 -13.98 3.37 16.56
N ALA A 41 -14.52 4.36 17.27
CA ALA A 41 -15.24 4.15 18.52
C ALA A 41 -16.76 4.15 18.28
N PRO A 42 -17.51 3.26 18.95
CA PRO A 42 -18.96 3.36 19.02
C PRO A 42 -19.40 4.68 19.65
N VAL A 43 -20.56 5.19 19.23
CA VAL A 43 -21.20 6.36 19.86
C VAL A 43 -22.15 5.87 20.95
N THR A 44 -22.10 6.51 22.12
CA THR A 44 -22.96 6.20 23.27
C THR A 44 -23.89 7.37 23.61
N ASN A 45 -25.04 7.07 24.22
CA ASN A 45 -25.92 8.08 24.82
C ASN A 45 -25.45 8.48 26.24
N ASP A 46 -26.17 9.40 26.89
CA ASP A 46 -25.87 9.87 28.26
C ASP A 46 -25.93 8.76 29.32
N ALA A 47 -26.64 7.67 29.05
CA ALA A 47 -26.71 6.49 29.90
C ALA A 47 -25.57 5.48 29.65
N GLY A 48 -24.72 5.73 28.64
CA GLY A 48 -23.62 4.84 28.25
C GLY A 48 -24.02 3.68 27.33
N GLU A 49 -25.25 3.68 26.81
CA GLU A 49 -25.71 2.66 25.86
C GLU A 49 -25.20 2.97 24.45
N VAL A 50 -24.75 1.95 23.73
CA VAL A 50 -24.25 2.10 22.35
C VAL A 50 -25.41 2.34 21.40
N VAL A 51 -25.40 3.47 20.70
CA VAL A 51 -26.44 3.87 19.75
C VAL A 51 -26.01 3.76 18.29
N ALA A 52 -24.71 3.71 18.02
CA ALA A 52 -24.17 3.51 16.67
C ALA A 52 -22.77 2.89 16.72
N THR A 53 -22.46 2.03 15.75
CA THR A 53 -21.14 1.40 15.58
C THR A 53 -20.60 1.67 14.18
N PRO A 54 -19.28 1.72 13.99
CA PRO A 54 -18.69 1.88 12.66
C PRO A 54 -19.14 0.74 11.74
N MET A 55 -19.40 1.06 10.48
CA MET A 55 -19.86 0.07 9.49
C MET A 55 -18.73 -0.89 9.12
N VAL A 56 -17.52 -0.36 8.95
CA VAL A 56 -16.32 -1.16 8.68
C VAL A 56 -15.47 -1.29 9.93
N ASP A 57 -15.18 -2.54 10.28
CA ASP A 57 -14.31 -2.88 11.40
C ASP A 57 -12.98 -2.09 11.33
N PRO A 58 -12.62 -1.33 12.39
CA PRO A 58 -11.35 -0.63 12.48
C PRO A 58 -10.12 -1.53 12.26
N ALA A 59 -10.20 -2.81 12.64
CA ALA A 59 -9.14 -3.79 12.42
C ALA A 59 -8.93 -4.08 10.93
N LEU A 60 -10.00 -4.11 10.12
CA LEU A 60 -9.87 -4.29 8.67
C LEU A 60 -9.24 -3.07 8.00
N ARG A 61 -9.67 -1.86 8.38
CA ARG A 61 -9.09 -0.61 7.87
C ARG A 61 -7.60 -0.52 8.15
N THR A 62 -7.22 -0.69 9.41
CA THR A 62 -5.82 -0.64 9.85
C THR A 62 -5.02 -1.81 9.28
N GLY A 63 -5.62 -3.01 9.22
CA GLY A 63 -5.00 -4.20 8.63
C GLY A 63 -4.62 -4.00 7.16
N LEU A 64 -5.48 -3.38 6.35
CA LEU A 64 -5.17 -3.07 4.94
C LEU A 64 -3.98 -2.12 4.81
N VAL A 65 -3.94 -1.07 5.64
CA VAL A 65 -2.83 -0.11 5.64
C VAL A 65 -1.53 -0.78 6.05
N LEU A 66 -1.56 -1.55 7.14
CA LEU A 66 -0.39 -2.29 7.62
C LEU A 66 0.09 -3.33 6.60
N LEU A 67 -0.83 -3.99 5.89
CA LEU A 67 -0.48 -4.92 4.82
C LEU A 67 0.20 -4.19 3.65
N GLY A 68 -0.31 -3.03 3.25
CA GLY A 68 0.32 -2.19 2.23
C GLY A 68 1.74 -1.75 2.63
N MET A 69 1.91 -1.33 3.88
CA MET A 69 3.23 -0.99 4.43
C MET A 69 4.16 -2.20 4.50
N ALA A 70 3.65 -3.37 4.88
CA ALA A 70 4.44 -4.60 4.95
C ALA A 70 4.94 -5.01 3.56
N VAL A 71 4.10 -4.94 2.53
CA VAL A 71 4.50 -5.19 1.14
C VAL A 71 5.61 -4.21 0.72
N LEU A 72 5.43 -2.93 1.00
CA LEU A 72 6.41 -1.90 0.66
C LEU A 72 7.74 -2.12 1.40
N LEU A 73 7.69 -2.48 2.68
CA LEU A 73 8.86 -2.74 3.50
C LEU A 73 9.65 -3.94 2.99
N VAL A 74 8.97 -5.06 2.73
CA VAL A 74 9.59 -6.29 2.20
C VAL A 74 10.22 -6.02 0.84
N TRP A 75 9.48 -5.34 -0.04
CA TRP A 75 9.97 -5.00 -1.38
C TRP A 75 11.15 -4.03 -1.36
N GLY A 76 11.08 -2.99 -0.53
CA GLY A 76 12.16 -2.02 -0.35
C GLY A 76 13.42 -2.67 0.20
N LEU A 77 13.29 -3.57 1.17
CA LEU A 77 14.41 -4.31 1.72
C LEU A 77 15.04 -5.24 0.67
N TYR A 78 14.23 -5.91 -0.15
CA TYR A 78 14.73 -6.71 -1.27
C TYR A 78 15.50 -5.85 -2.29
N ARG A 79 14.96 -4.70 -2.70
CA ARG A 79 15.65 -3.82 -3.66
C ARG A 79 16.92 -3.20 -3.09
N TYR A 80 16.95 -2.97 -1.78
CA TYR A 80 18.15 -2.48 -1.09
C TYR A 80 19.30 -3.52 -1.09
N THR A 81 19.00 -4.82 -1.07
CA THR A 81 20.03 -5.88 -1.02
C THR A 81 20.49 -6.37 -2.39
N VAL A 82 19.75 -6.08 -3.47
CA VAL A 82 20.08 -6.53 -4.82
C VAL A 82 20.82 -5.42 -5.59
N PRO A 83 22.08 -5.66 -6.05
CA PRO A 83 22.81 -4.70 -6.86
C PRO A 83 22.04 -4.36 -8.15
N PRO A 84 22.10 -3.10 -8.63
CA PRO A 84 21.63 -2.81 -9.98
C PRO A 84 22.40 -3.69 -10.97
N MET A 85 21.69 -4.45 -11.81
CA MET A 85 22.34 -5.16 -12.90
C MET A 85 22.77 -4.12 -13.93
N ASP A 86 24.08 -3.92 -14.07
CA ASP A 86 24.66 -3.01 -15.04
C ASP A 86 24.27 -3.46 -16.45
N VAL A 87 23.39 -2.66 -17.08
CA VAL A 87 23.12 -2.70 -18.52
C VAL A 87 24.13 -1.79 -19.23
N ASP A 88 25.43 -2.04 -19.08
CA ASP A 88 26.44 -1.23 -19.78
C ASP A 88 27.76 -1.95 -20.17
N GLU A 89 27.92 -3.25 -19.92
CA GLU A 89 29.18 -3.93 -20.31
C GLU A 89 29.25 -4.32 -21.80
N ALA A 90 28.11 -4.42 -22.49
CA ALA A 90 28.09 -4.83 -23.90
C ALA A 90 28.43 -3.68 -24.89
N THR A 91 28.16 -2.43 -24.53
CA THR A 91 28.33 -1.28 -25.46
C THR A 91 29.70 -0.61 -25.32
N ALA A 92 30.34 -0.66 -24.14
CA ALA A 92 31.64 -0.02 -23.92
C ALA A 92 32.81 -0.73 -24.63
N THR A 93 32.69 -2.03 -24.88
CA THR A 93 33.73 -2.83 -25.55
C THR A 93 33.77 -2.57 -27.07
N GLU A 94 32.65 -2.11 -27.67
CA GLU A 94 32.56 -1.88 -29.12
C GLU A 94 33.10 -0.49 -29.54
N MET A 95 33.14 0.50 -28.64
CA MET A 95 33.62 1.87 -28.94
C MET A 95 35.12 2.08 -28.73
N THR A 96 35.84 1.13 -28.12
CA THR A 96 37.31 1.19 -27.94
C THR A 96 38.08 0.42 -29.01
N ALA A 97 37.35 -0.15 -29.99
CA ALA A 97 37.89 -0.92 -31.10
C ALA A 97 37.55 -0.25 -32.46
N ASP A 98 37.87 1.03 -32.61
CA ASP A 98 38.02 1.72 -33.91
C ASP A 98 39.14 2.77 -33.81
#